data_AF-A0A955XR98-F1
#
_entry.id   AF-A0A955XR98-F1
#
_cell.length_a   1.000
_cell.length_b   1.000
_cell.length_c   1.000
_cell.angle_alpha   90.00
_cell.angle_beta   90.00
_cell.angle_gamma   90.00
#
_symmetry.space_group_name_H-M   'P 1'
#
loop_
_entity.id
_entity.type
_entity.pdbx_description
1 polymer ?
#
loop_
_entity_poly.entity_id
_entity_poly.type
_entity_poly.pdbx_seq_one_letter_code
_entity_poly.pdbx_strand_id
1 'polypeptide(L)'
;MPYEIEVLKLLARLAAADGVVEPVEVAQIAAAGRAAGVGERAIEQLKNLLESHGGLPEPDLAILRQKPHLTMAAAREMVAVDGVLADAEMVALRRLAAQLGLDDIHD
;
A
#
# COMPACT_ATOMS: atom_id res chain seq x y z
N MET A 1 -9.52 -13.07 6.31
CA MET A 1 -8.43 -12.15 6.69
C MET A 1 -9.01 -10.74 6.77
N PRO A 2 -8.59 -9.89 7.72
CA PRO A 2 -9.07 -8.51 7.84
C PRO A 2 -8.68 -7.67 6.62
N TYR A 3 -9.57 -6.80 6.16
CA TYR A 3 -9.34 -5.92 5.01
C TYR A 3 -8.12 -5.00 5.23
N GLU A 4 -7.98 -4.50 6.46
CA GLU A 4 -6.96 -3.55 6.87
C GLU A 4 -5.55 -4.14 6.76
N ILE A 5 -5.41 -5.45 7.00
CA ILE A 5 -4.15 -6.16 6.80
C ILE A 5 -3.81 -6.25 5.31
N GLU A 6 -4.79 -6.53 4.45
CA GLU A 6 -4.54 -6.61 3.01
C GLU A 6 -4.19 -5.24 2.41
N VAL A 7 -4.78 -4.16 2.94
CA VAL A 7 -4.38 -2.78 2.59
C VAL A 7 -2.93 -2.54 2.99
N LEU A 8 -2.52 -2.89 4.20
CA LEU A 8 -1.13 -2.70 4.63
C LEU A 8 -0.11 -3.45 3.77
N LYS A 9 -0.41 -4.69 3.39
CA LYS A 9 0.45 -5.45 2.46
C LYS A 9 0.56 -4.77 1.10
N LEU A 10 -0.55 -4.23 0.59
CA LEU A 10 -0.55 -3.46 -0.64
C LEU A 10 0.34 -2.22 -0.52
N LEU A 11 0.17 -1.42 0.53
CA LEU A 11 0.96 -0.20 0.74
C LEU A 11 2.46 -0.51 0.86
N ALA A 12 2.81 -1.56 1.59
CA ALA A 12 4.21 -2.02 1.68
C ALA A 12 4.82 -2.35 0.31
N ARG A 13 4.05 -2.99 -0.56
CA ARG A 13 4.53 -3.33 -1.91
C ARG A 13 4.62 -2.14 -2.84
N LEU A 14 3.76 -1.13 -2.65
CA LEU A 14 3.85 0.12 -3.39
C LEU A 14 5.11 0.90 -3.00
N ALA A 15 5.40 1.01 -1.70
CA ALA A 15 6.64 1.63 -1.21
C ALA A 15 7.89 0.89 -1.71
N ALA A 16 7.86 -0.44 -1.75
CA ALA A 16 9.01 -1.21 -2.24
C ALA A 16 9.07 -1.36 -3.77
N ALA A 17 8.20 -0.68 -4.55
CA ALA A 17 8.07 -0.91 -5.98
C ALA A 17 9.29 -0.47 -6.79
N ASP A 18 10.01 0.56 -6.32
CA ASP A 18 11.24 1.07 -6.92
C ASP A 18 12.52 0.37 -6.37
N GLY A 19 12.35 -0.55 -5.42
CA GLY A 19 13.42 -1.31 -4.77
C GLY A 19 14.09 -0.59 -3.60
N VAL A 20 13.67 0.63 -3.25
CA VAL A 20 14.22 1.44 -2.16
C VAL A 20 13.08 1.89 -1.25
N VAL A 21 12.97 1.30 -0.07
CA VAL A 21 12.00 1.77 0.93
C VAL A 21 12.64 2.83 1.81
N GLU A 22 12.11 4.04 1.77
CA GLU A 22 12.59 5.14 2.60
C GLU A 22 12.04 5.05 4.03
N PRO A 23 12.78 5.52 5.06
CA PRO A 23 12.29 5.52 6.44
C PRO A 23 10.94 6.24 6.63
N VAL A 24 10.67 7.26 5.81
CA VAL A 24 9.41 8.01 5.83
C VAL A 24 8.22 7.13 5.39
N GLU A 25 8.40 6.29 4.37
CA GLU A 25 7.38 5.36 3.89
C GLU A 25 7.08 4.28 4.91
N VAL A 26 8.12 3.73 5.57
CA VAL A 26 7.95 2.76 6.66
C VAL A 26 7.13 3.37 7.81
N ALA A 27 7.44 4.61 8.19
CA ALA A 27 6.73 5.31 9.25
C ALA A 27 5.25 5.54 8.90
N GLN A 28 4.94 5.81 7.65
CA GLN A 28 3.57 6.03 7.19
C GLN A 28 2.76 4.77 7.07
N ILE A 29 3.33 3.68 6.55
CA ILE A 29 2.66 2.38 6.54
C ILE A 29 2.31 1.98 7.99
N ALA A 30 3.23 2.22 8.93
CA ALA A 30 2.95 2.01 10.35
C ALA A 30 1.84 2.92 10.88
N ALA A 31 1.84 4.22 10.52
CA ALA A 31 0.80 5.16 10.94
C ALA A 31 -0.58 4.79 10.37
N ALA A 32 -0.67 4.43 9.09
CA ALA A 32 -1.87 3.96 8.43
C ALA A 32 -2.42 2.69 9.11
N GLY A 33 -1.53 1.76 9.46
CA GLY A 33 -1.91 0.54 10.19
C GLY A 33 -2.53 0.84 11.55
N ARG A 34 -1.93 1.75 12.32
CA ARG A 34 -2.47 2.19 13.61
C ARG A 34 -3.82 2.87 13.47
N ALA A 35 -3.96 3.78 12.51
CA ALA A 35 -5.22 4.48 12.24
C ALA A 35 -6.35 3.52 11.84
N ALA A 36 -6.01 2.43 11.15
CA ALA A 36 -6.93 1.37 10.78
C ALA A 36 -7.19 0.33 11.90
N GLY A 37 -6.60 0.50 13.09
CA GLY A 37 -6.77 -0.43 14.22
C GLY A 37 -6.04 -1.77 14.06
N VAL A 38 -5.05 -1.85 13.16
CA VAL A 38 -4.19 -3.04 13.03
C VAL A 38 -3.28 -3.12 14.26
N GLY A 39 -3.16 -4.31 14.85
CA GLY A 39 -2.35 -4.51 16.05
C GLY A 39 -0.85 -4.26 15.79
N GLU A 40 -0.17 -3.65 16.77
CA GLU A 40 1.26 -3.29 16.69
C GLU A 40 2.17 -4.45 16.29
N ARG A 41 1.85 -5.68 16.70
CA ARG A 41 2.63 -6.87 16.31
C ARG A 41 2.65 -7.08 14.80
N ALA A 42 1.51 -6.88 14.12
CA ALA A 42 1.42 -7.06 12.67
C ALA A 42 2.13 -5.92 11.94
N ILE A 43 2.03 -4.70 12.46
CA ILE A 43 2.76 -3.52 11.96
C ILE A 43 4.26 -3.76 12.06
N GLU A 44 4.75 -4.21 13.21
CA GLU A 44 6.17 -4.45 13.42
C GLU A 44 6.71 -5.58 12.53
N GLN A 45 5.94 -6.64 12.31
CA GLN A 45 6.29 -7.69 11.35
C GLN A 45 6.44 -7.12 9.92
N LEU A 46 5.54 -6.24 9.50
CA LEU A 46 5.59 -5.62 8.19
C LEU A 46 6.79 -4.68 8.04
N LYS A 47 7.12 -3.88 9.07
CA LYS A 47 8.32 -3.03 9.11
C LYS A 47 9.60 -3.86 8.91
N ASN A 48 9.73 -4.95 9.66
CA ASN A 48 10.88 -5.86 9.54
C ASN A 48 10.99 -6.46 8.13
N LEU A 49 9.86 -6.76 7.46
CA LEU A 49 9.87 -7.29 6.09
C LEU A 49 10.31 -6.23 5.07
N LEU A 50 9.87 -4.98 5.22
CA LEU A 50 10.31 -3.85 4.40
C LEU A 50 11.81 -3.59 4.53
N GLU A 51 12.33 -3.58 5.76
CA GLU A 51 13.74 -3.31 6.05
C GLU A 51 14.68 -4.45 5.65
N SER A 52 14.20 -5.70 5.63
CA SER A 52 15.04 -6.88 5.36
C SER A 52 15.16 -7.23 3.86
N HIS A 53 14.52 -6.48 2.96
CA HIS A 53 14.32 -6.86 1.56
C HIS A 53 13.74 -8.29 1.39
N GLY A 54 13.11 -8.83 2.44
CA GLY A 54 12.41 -10.10 2.38
C GLY A 54 11.21 -10.00 1.45
N GLY A 55 10.83 -11.09 0.79
CA GLY A 55 9.67 -11.09 -0.10
C GLY A 55 8.43 -10.60 0.64
N LEU A 56 7.92 -9.43 0.23
CA LEU A 56 6.74 -8.85 0.85
C LEU A 56 5.52 -9.74 0.56
N PRO A 57 4.67 -9.98 1.57
CA PRO A 57 3.47 -10.79 1.38
C PRO A 57 2.57 -10.19 0.29
N GLU A 58 2.09 -11.03 -0.61
CA GLU A 58 1.10 -10.62 -1.61
C GLU A 58 -0.22 -10.22 -0.90
N PRO A 59 -0.82 -9.08 -1.26
CA PRO A 59 -2.14 -8.72 -0.81
C PRO A 59 -3.20 -9.60 -1.48
N ASP A 60 -4.24 -9.95 -0.74
CA ASP A 60 -5.41 -10.62 -1.29
C ASP A 60 -6.30 -9.63 -2.06
N LEU A 61 -6.14 -9.60 -3.38
CA LEU A 61 -6.93 -8.74 -4.27
C LEU A 61 -8.44 -9.03 -4.20
N ALA A 62 -8.87 -10.24 -3.84
CA ALA A 62 -10.30 -10.54 -3.70
C ALA A 62 -10.91 -9.84 -2.49
N ILE A 63 -10.13 -9.64 -1.41
CA ILE A 63 -10.53 -8.86 -0.24
C ILE A 63 -10.52 -7.36 -0.56
N LEU A 64 -9.46 -6.88 -1.22
CA LEU A 64 -9.34 -5.45 -1.57
C LEU A 64 -10.46 -4.97 -2.51
N ARG A 65 -10.86 -5.80 -3.47
CA ARG A 65 -11.99 -5.54 -4.37
C ARG A 65 -13.34 -5.37 -3.67
N GLN A 66 -13.48 -5.76 -2.40
CA GLN A 66 -14.72 -5.51 -1.66
C GLN A 66 -14.92 -4.03 -1.34
N LYS A 67 -13.83 -3.25 -1.31
CA LYS A 67 -13.83 -1.81 -1.00
C LYS A 67 -12.85 -1.06 -1.93
N PRO A 68 -13.04 -1.12 -3.26
CA PRO A 68 -12.01 -0.74 -4.23
C PRO A 68 -11.66 0.75 -4.16
N HIS A 69 -12.65 1.62 -3.93
CA HIS A 69 -12.42 3.06 -3.76
C HIS A 69 -11.62 3.40 -2.50
N LEU A 70 -11.87 2.70 -1.39
CA LEU A 70 -11.11 2.89 -0.15
C LEU A 70 -9.69 2.37 -0.29
N THR A 71 -9.49 1.26 -1.02
CA THR A 71 -8.16 0.74 -1.33
C THR A 71 -7.38 1.72 -2.20
N MET A 72 -8.02 2.28 -3.24
CA MET A 72 -7.40 3.26 -4.12
C MET A 72 -7.06 4.56 -3.40
N ALA A 73 -7.92 5.04 -2.49
CA ALA A 73 -7.65 6.24 -1.69
C ALA A 73 -6.40 6.04 -0.82
N ALA A 74 -6.32 4.93 -0.08
CA ALA A 74 -5.15 4.62 0.74
C ALA A 74 -3.86 4.49 -0.10
N ALA A 75 -3.94 3.86 -1.28
CA ALA A 75 -2.80 3.74 -2.18
C ALA A 75 -2.30 5.11 -2.67
N ARG A 76 -3.21 6.02 -3.04
CA ARG A 76 -2.86 7.39 -3.44
C ARG A 76 -2.25 8.20 -2.32
N GLU A 77 -2.81 8.12 -1.12
CA GLU A 77 -2.27 8.80 0.06
C GLU A 77 -0.84 8.37 0.35
N MET A 78 -0.51 7.09 0.10
CA MET A 78 0.83 6.56 0.31
C MET A 78 1.86 7.09 -0.70
N VAL A 79 1.51 7.16 -1.98
CA VAL A 79 2.46 7.63 -3.02
C VAL A 79 2.51 9.16 -3.16
N ALA A 80 1.55 9.90 -2.61
CA ALA A 80 1.54 11.38 -2.69
C ALA A 80 2.35 12.07 -1.58
N VAL A 81 3.19 11.32 -0.87
CA VAL A 81 3.77 11.72 0.42
C VAL A 81 4.86 12.77 0.30
N ASP A 82 5.69 12.66 -0.73
CA ASP A 82 6.69 13.67 -1.07
C ASP A 82 6.08 14.86 -1.86
N GLY A 83 4.77 14.80 -2.14
CA GLY A 83 4.02 15.79 -2.90
C GLY A 83 4.23 15.71 -4.41
N VAL A 84 4.99 14.74 -4.92
CA VAL A 84 5.31 14.59 -6.34
C VAL A 84 5.13 13.13 -6.76
N LEU A 85 3.96 12.82 -7.32
CA LEU A 85 3.72 11.53 -7.97
C LEU A 85 4.70 11.32 -9.13
N ALA A 86 5.62 10.38 -8.99
CA ALA A 86 6.49 9.95 -10.07
C ALA A 86 5.69 9.17 -11.13
N ASP A 87 6.16 9.19 -12.39
CA ASP A 87 5.53 8.44 -13.48
C ASP A 87 5.40 6.94 -13.16
N ALA A 88 6.38 6.37 -12.44
CA ALA A 88 6.38 4.98 -12.02
C ALA A 88 5.23 4.67 -11.03
N GLU A 89 4.98 5.57 -10.08
CA GLU A 89 3.90 5.43 -9.08
C GLU A 89 2.54 5.58 -9.75
N MET A 90 2.40 6.52 -10.69
CA MET A 90 1.19 6.68 -11.48
C MET A 90 0.87 5.44 -12.31
N VAL A 91 1.90 4.80 -12.90
CA VAL A 91 1.74 3.50 -13.58
C VAL A 91 1.32 2.40 -12.61
N ALA A 92 1.89 2.36 -11.40
CA ALA A 92 1.52 1.39 -10.37
C ALA A 92 0.05 1.57 -9.92
N LEU A 93 -0.38 2.82 -9.68
CA LEU A 93 -1.76 3.16 -9.34
C LEU A 93 -2.75 2.79 -10.45
N ARG A 94 -2.42 3.06 -11.72
CA ARG A 94 -3.28 2.67 -12.87
C ARG A 94 -3.43 1.15 -12.97
N ARG A 95 -2.33 0.40 -12.77
CA ARG A 95 -2.39 -1.07 -12.73
C ARG A 95 -3.23 -1.57 -11.57
N LEU A 96 -3.10 -0.97 -10.39
CA LEU A 96 -3.91 -1.28 -9.23
C LEU A 96 -5.40 -1.00 -9.51
N ALA A 97 -5.73 0.12 -10.15
CA ALA A 97 -7.11 0.45 -10.53
C ALA A 97 -7.74 -0.65 -11.38
N ALA A 98 -7.04 -1.05 -12.44
CA ALA A 98 -7.49 -2.13 -13.31
C ALA A 98 -7.65 -3.46 -12.54
N GLN A 99 -6.72 -3.77 -11.63
CA GLN A 99 -6.85 -4.95 -10.78
C GLN A 99 -8.04 -4.87 -9.83
N LEU A 100 -8.38 -3.68 -9.33
CA LEU A 100 -9.53 -3.45 -8.46
C LEU A 100 -10.88 -3.37 -9.22
N GLY A 101 -10.86 -3.39 -10.56
CA GLY A 101 -12.05 -3.22 -11.38
C GLY A 101 -12.56 -1.78 -11.38
N LEU A 102 -11.67 -0.80 -11.16
CA LEU A 102 -11.96 0.62 -11.30
C LEU A 102 -11.60 1.01 -12.74
N ASP A 103 -12.62 1.08 -13.59
CA ASP A 103 -12.51 1.56 -14.96
C ASP A 103 -12.46 3.10 -14.91
N ASP A 104 -11.36 3.68 -15.40
CA ASP A 104 -11.01 5.11 -15.39
C ASP A 104 -10.66 5.75 -14.04
N ILE A 105 -9.35 5.84 -13.80
CA ILE A 105 -8.79 6.98 -13.06
C ILE A 105 -8.70 8.14 -14.06
N HIS A 106 -9.63 9.07 -14.02
CA HIS A 106 -9.42 10.38 -14.64
C HIS A 106 -8.59 11.25 -13.68
N ASP A 107 -7.54 11.85 -14.23
CA ASP A 107 -6.63 12.80 -13.56
C ASP A 107 -7.38 14.05 -13.05
#